data_AF-A0A4P5W139-F1
#
_entry.id   AF-A0A4P5W139-F1
#
_cell.length_a   1.000
_cell.length_b   1.000
_cell.length_c   1.000
_cell.angle_alpha   90.00
_cell.angle_beta   90.00
_cell.angle_gamma   90.00
#
_symmetry.space_group_name_H-M   'P 1'
#
loop_
_entity.id
_entity.type
_entity.pdbx_description
1 polymer ?
#
loop_
_entity_poly.entity_id
_entity_poly.type
_entity_poly.pdbx_seq_one_letter_code
_entity_poly.pdbx_strand_id
1 'polypeptide(L)'
;MLLSLAVLMLACNTEVAEGEFSGSTDPTIDNPIRDSGSLDTSTDTGETGETGETGDTADTADTADTADTADTADTGDTAVSPSLYEQIGGAAAVSAVVDEFIVQVAADPTINWFFADTDVANLKAKLNEQICAATGGPCTYTGGSMVDVHAGMAITDAQFDALVADLLKALDVLGVPYSATLDGSQPIDALLLALVGMKTDIVTDADGSAVLFNQIGGHDAVQAVVDEFLTVVAADANINWFFADSDLVALNATLVDQMCSATGGYCTYSGGDMATVHASMGITDAQFGYLVTDLLTALDTLGVPYSATLDGSQPIDTLLLALVAMQTDIVTDADGSGIYFNQLGGHAAVEAVVDEFLVVVAADARINTFFASTDLVALNDLLVEQICDETGGYCTYSGRSMLDAHTGLAITEADFDAMVEDLETAMTTLGVPYSATLDGSELGDTLLLTLAGMESDIVGH
;
A
#
# COMPACT_ATOMS: atom_id res chain seq x y z
N MET A 1 3.61 26.17 35.50
CA MET A 1 5.02 25.77 35.64
C MET A 1 5.58 25.72 34.22
N LEU A 2 6.40 26.73 33.86
CA LEU A 2 7.36 26.88 32.74
C LEU A 2 7.02 26.17 31.39
N LEU A 3 6.58 26.91 30.34
CA LEU A 3 7.37 27.49 29.21
C LEU A 3 8.01 26.42 28.30
N SER A 4 7.88 26.36 26.96
CA SER A 4 7.81 27.38 25.88
C SER A 4 7.14 26.76 24.63
N LEU A 5 6.30 27.44 23.84
CA LEU A 5 6.54 28.55 22.90
C LEU A 5 7.13 28.12 21.54
N ALA A 6 6.29 27.66 20.61
CA ALA A 6 6.47 27.77 19.16
C ALA A 6 5.10 27.58 18.45
N VAL A 7 4.39 28.69 18.31
CA VAL A 7 3.16 28.91 17.53
C VAL A 7 3.59 29.64 16.24
N LEU A 8 2.91 29.36 15.11
CA LEU A 8 2.79 30.21 13.90
C LEU A 8 4.08 30.86 13.35
N MET A 9 4.51 30.41 12.17
CA MET A 9 4.83 31.24 10.99
C MET A 9 5.62 30.41 9.97
N LEU A 10 4.95 29.90 8.93
CA LEU A 10 5.26 30.21 7.51
C LEU A 10 4.36 29.38 6.56
N ALA A 11 3.13 29.86 6.38
CA ALA A 11 2.60 29.97 5.03
C ALA A 11 3.07 31.33 4.48
N CYS A 12 3.32 31.40 3.16
CA CYS A 12 3.78 32.56 2.38
C CYS A 12 5.32 32.67 2.22
N ASN A 13 5.89 31.96 1.23
CA ASN A 13 6.57 32.56 0.07
C ASN A 13 7.24 31.48 -0.81
N THR A 14 6.89 31.45 -2.10
CA THR A 14 7.77 31.34 -3.28
C THR A 14 6.84 31.20 -4.48
N GLU A 15 6.27 32.31 -4.96
CA GLU A 15 6.78 33.02 -6.14
C GLU A 15 7.13 32.09 -7.31
N VAL A 16 6.14 32.02 -8.21
CA VAL A 16 6.25 31.69 -9.63
C VAL A 16 7.45 32.43 -10.23
N ALA A 17 8.42 31.66 -10.73
CA ALA A 17 9.40 32.14 -11.69
C ALA A 17 9.11 31.47 -13.03
N GLU A 18 8.54 32.24 -13.94
CA GLU A 18 8.48 31.91 -15.36
C GLU A 18 9.90 31.83 -15.94
N GLY A 19 10.19 30.72 -16.59
CA GLY A 19 11.42 30.51 -17.36
C GLY A 19 11.06 29.79 -18.65
N GLU A 20 10.88 30.56 -19.71
CA GLU A 20 10.78 30.09 -21.09
C GLU A 20 12.00 29.21 -21.43
N PHE A 21 11.77 27.99 -21.93
CA PHE A 21 12.71 27.34 -22.82
C PHE A 21 11.97 26.70 -24.01
N SER A 22 12.27 27.25 -25.17
CA SER A 22 11.72 26.92 -26.48
C SER A 22 12.67 25.98 -27.23
N GLY A 23 12.10 25.03 -27.97
CA GLY A 23 12.75 24.23 -29.02
C GLY A 23 13.48 22.99 -28.51
N SER A 24 13.53 21.85 -29.19
CA SER A 24 13.23 21.54 -30.58
C SER A 24 13.13 20.01 -30.71
N THR A 25 12.33 19.58 -31.66
CA THR A 25 12.24 18.25 -32.26
C THR A 25 13.56 17.70 -32.80
N ASP A 26 13.68 16.36 -32.75
CA ASP A 26 14.09 15.42 -33.82
C ASP A 26 15.23 14.42 -33.44
N PRO A 27 15.14 13.14 -33.86
CA PRO A 27 15.91 12.00 -33.34
C PRO A 27 17.11 11.63 -34.24
N THR A 28 17.69 10.46 -33.97
CA THR A 28 18.77 9.74 -34.66
C THR A 28 20.19 10.02 -34.15
N ILE A 29 20.86 8.96 -33.66
CA ILE A 29 22.18 8.39 -34.02
C ILE A 29 22.26 7.09 -33.18
N ASP A 30 22.04 5.87 -33.68
CA ASP A 30 22.72 5.07 -34.70
C ASP A 30 24.04 4.40 -34.25
N ASN A 31 24.01 3.05 -34.31
CA ASN A 31 25.09 2.06 -34.53
C ASN A 31 25.99 1.53 -33.36
N PRO A 32 26.63 0.34 -33.49
CA PRO A 32 26.26 -0.91 -34.19
C PRO A 32 26.50 -2.22 -33.40
N ILE A 33 25.89 -3.27 -33.98
CA ILE A 33 26.07 -4.73 -33.89
C ILE A 33 27.53 -5.25 -33.97
N ARG A 34 27.84 -6.31 -33.21
CA ARG A 34 28.73 -7.47 -33.54
C ARG A 34 28.22 -8.68 -32.73
N ASP A 35 27.56 -9.69 -33.31
CA ASP A 35 28.03 -10.81 -34.14
C ASP A 35 29.10 -11.73 -33.51
N SER A 36 28.63 -12.88 -33.03
CA SER A 36 29.22 -14.22 -33.20
C SER A 36 28.28 -15.19 -32.45
N GLY A 37 27.72 -16.26 -32.99
CA GLY A 37 28.22 -17.17 -34.01
C GLY A 37 27.89 -18.57 -33.50
N SER A 38 26.92 -19.21 -34.16
CA SER A 38 26.44 -20.58 -34.01
C SER A 38 27.54 -21.62 -33.75
N LEU A 39 27.22 -22.68 -32.98
CA LEU A 39 27.54 -24.06 -33.37
C LEU A 39 26.60 -25.07 -32.68
N ASP A 40 25.84 -25.74 -33.55
CA ASP A 40 25.09 -26.98 -33.41
C ASP A 40 26.02 -28.15 -33.01
N THR A 41 25.53 -29.10 -32.20
CA THR A 41 25.44 -30.54 -32.58
C THR A 41 24.91 -31.43 -31.45
N SER A 42 23.97 -32.26 -31.89
CA SER A 42 23.18 -33.30 -31.23
C SER A 42 23.96 -34.61 -30.89
N THR A 43 23.27 -35.48 -30.15
CA THR A 43 23.36 -36.96 -29.99
C THR A 43 24.25 -37.59 -28.89
N ASP A 44 23.63 -37.88 -27.74
CA ASP A 44 23.12 -39.19 -27.25
C ASP A 44 23.90 -40.53 -27.40
N THR A 45 23.81 -41.29 -26.29
CA THR A 45 23.97 -42.74 -26.00
C THR A 45 25.32 -43.46 -26.01
N GLY A 46 25.58 -44.19 -24.91
CA GLY A 46 26.55 -45.29 -24.84
C GLY A 46 26.76 -45.85 -23.42
N GLU A 47 25.96 -46.84 -23.05
CA GLU A 47 25.89 -47.56 -21.77
C GLU A 47 26.97 -48.67 -21.62
N THR A 48 27.05 -49.22 -20.38
CA THR A 48 27.47 -50.58 -19.96
C THR A 48 28.82 -50.76 -19.24
N GLY A 49 28.81 -51.53 -18.13
CA GLY A 49 30.00 -52.25 -17.65
C GLY A 49 30.15 -52.49 -16.14
N GLU A 50 29.40 -53.45 -15.63
CA GLU A 50 29.33 -54.01 -14.27
C GLU A 50 30.61 -54.66 -13.66
N THR A 51 30.57 -54.81 -12.32
CA THR A 51 31.09 -55.91 -11.44
C THR A 51 32.50 -55.89 -10.80
N GLY A 52 32.52 -56.20 -9.49
CA GLY A 52 33.54 -57.11 -8.91
C GLY A 52 34.08 -56.83 -7.48
N GLU A 53 33.49 -57.47 -6.46
CA GLU A 53 34.10 -58.12 -5.25
C GLU A 53 34.86 -57.24 -4.21
N THR A 54 34.35 -57.03 -2.98
CA THR A 54 34.30 -57.88 -1.75
C THR A 54 35.66 -58.36 -1.21
N GLY A 55 35.98 -58.07 0.06
CA GLY A 55 37.04 -58.80 0.76
C GLY A 55 37.63 -58.17 2.03
N ASP A 56 36.86 -58.25 3.12
CA ASP A 56 37.30 -58.71 4.45
C ASP A 56 38.27 -57.90 5.34
N THR A 57 38.08 -58.23 6.61
CA THR A 57 38.31 -57.58 7.90
C THR A 57 39.72 -57.75 8.47
N ALA A 58 40.12 -56.89 9.41
CA ALA A 58 40.29 -57.26 10.83
C ALA A 58 41.15 -56.28 11.64
N ASP A 59 40.57 -55.96 12.79
CA ASP A 59 41.00 -55.32 14.02
C ASP A 59 42.28 -55.92 14.67
N THR A 60 43.12 -55.09 15.32
CA THR A 60 43.39 -55.11 16.79
C THR A 60 44.72 -54.44 17.21
N ALA A 61 44.55 -53.44 18.09
CA ALA A 61 45.23 -53.18 19.38
C ALA A 61 46.77 -52.96 19.50
N ASP A 62 47.09 -51.71 19.88
CA ASP A 62 47.73 -51.28 21.15
C ASP A 62 49.10 -51.85 21.58
N THR A 63 50.09 -50.96 21.74
CA THR A 63 50.87 -50.82 22.99
C THR A 63 51.65 -49.51 23.02
N ALA A 64 51.70 -48.90 24.20
CA ALA A 64 52.28 -47.60 24.51
C ALA A 64 53.75 -47.62 24.96
N ASP A 65 54.36 -46.43 24.86
CA ASP A 65 55.37 -45.80 25.74
C ASP A 65 56.87 -46.10 25.57
N THR A 66 57.66 -45.05 25.22
CA THR A 66 58.68 -44.44 26.11
C THR A 66 59.44 -43.27 25.46
N ALA A 67 59.24 -42.08 26.06
CA ALA A 67 60.14 -40.95 26.35
C ALA A 67 61.38 -40.57 25.49
N ASP A 68 61.35 -39.28 25.10
CA ASP A 68 62.37 -38.21 25.34
C ASP A 68 63.70 -38.21 24.57
N THR A 69 63.90 -37.21 23.69
CA THR A 69 64.88 -36.12 23.91
C THR A 69 64.92 -35.09 22.75
N ALA A 70 65.08 -33.82 23.17
CA ALA A 70 65.68 -32.68 22.48
C ALA A 70 64.84 -31.85 21.47
N ASP A 71 64.00 -31.01 22.07
CA ASP A 71 63.92 -29.55 21.87
C ASP A 71 64.96 -28.94 20.90
N THR A 72 64.49 -28.61 19.70
CA THR A 72 64.99 -27.45 18.95
C THR A 72 63.79 -26.58 18.66
N ALA A 73 63.63 -25.52 19.44
CA ALA A 73 62.68 -24.45 19.20
C ALA A 73 62.96 -23.79 17.83
N ASP A 74 62.33 -24.33 16.80
CA ASP A 74 62.01 -23.61 15.58
C ASP A 74 60.97 -22.55 15.94
N THR A 75 61.43 -21.32 16.14
CA THR A 75 60.54 -20.15 16.18
C THR A 75 60.14 -19.85 14.75
N GLY A 76 59.32 -20.75 14.20
CA GLY A 76 58.49 -20.47 13.04
C GLY A 76 57.52 -19.37 13.44
N ASP A 77 57.89 -18.14 13.13
CA ASP A 77 56.95 -17.04 12.96
C ASP A 77 55.98 -17.44 11.85
N THR A 78 54.93 -18.18 12.20
CA THR A 78 53.75 -18.35 11.36
C THR A 78 53.10 -16.97 11.29
N ALA A 79 53.54 -16.16 10.34
CA ALA A 79 52.82 -14.97 9.93
C ALA A 79 51.40 -15.39 9.56
N VAL A 80 50.46 -15.21 10.49
CA VAL A 80 49.05 -15.43 10.26
C VAL A 80 48.68 -14.48 9.13
N SER A 81 48.29 -15.04 7.98
CA SER A 81 47.82 -14.22 6.87
C SER A 81 46.61 -13.42 7.35
N PRO A 82 46.55 -12.11 7.09
CA PRO A 82 45.47 -11.26 7.59
C PRO A 82 44.12 -11.83 7.15
N SER A 83 43.12 -11.78 8.03
CA SER A 83 41.77 -12.25 7.66
C SER A 83 41.22 -11.43 6.50
N LEU A 84 40.22 -11.95 5.77
CA LEU A 84 39.60 -11.17 4.71
C LEU A 84 39.04 -9.85 5.26
N TYR A 85 38.50 -9.86 6.47
CA TYR A 85 38.07 -8.67 7.20
C TYR A 85 39.18 -7.62 7.32
N GLU A 86 40.40 -8.02 7.69
CA GLU A 86 41.54 -7.11 7.76
C GLU A 86 41.99 -6.64 6.37
N GLN A 87 41.93 -7.52 5.36
CA GLN A 87 42.29 -7.20 3.98
C GLN A 87 41.34 -6.18 3.33
N ILE A 88 40.04 -6.20 3.67
CA ILE A 88 39.06 -5.24 3.15
C ILE A 88 39.01 -3.92 3.95
N GLY A 89 39.80 -3.78 5.02
CA GLY A 89 39.89 -2.56 5.82
C GLY A 89 39.13 -2.57 7.15
N GLY A 90 38.65 -3.73 7.59
CA GLY A 90 38.04 -3.96 8.89
C GLY A 90 36.72 -3.19 9.12
N ALA A 91 36.43 -2.87 10.37
CA ALA A 91 35.13 -2.35 10.81
C ALA A 91 34.70 -1.10 10.03
N ALA A 92 35.65 -0.19 9.78
CA ALA A 92 35.36 1.08 9.12
C ALA A 92 34.92 0.87 7.66
N ALA A 93 35.59 -0.04 6.94
CA ALA A 93 35.23 -0.36 5.57
C ALA A 93 33.90 -1.11 5.49
N VAL A 94 33.68 -2.10 6.38
CA VAL A 94 32.41 -2.84 6.45
C VAL A 94 31.24 -1.90 6.75
N SER A 95 31.39 -1.00 7.74
CA SER A 95 30.36 -0.02 8.07
C SER A 95 30.07 0.91 6.89
N ALA A 96 31.09 1.39 6.19
CA ALA A 96 30.89 2.25 5.03
C ALA A 96 30.13 1.53 3.90
N VAL A 97 30.48 0.27 3.60
CA VAL A 97 29.76 -0.55 2.61
C VAL A 97 28.31 -0.79 3.04
N VAL A 98 28.06 -1.14 4.30
CA VAL A 98 26.69 -1.34 4.80
C VAL A 98 25.88 -0.05 4.76
N ASP A 99 26.47 1.07 5.13
CA ASP A 99 25.79 2.37 5.12
C ASP A 99 25.35 2.77 3.71
N GLU A 100 26.25 2.61 2.72
CA GLU A 100 25.94 2.90 1.32
C GLU A 100 24.99 1.86 0.71
N PHE A 101 25.14 0.57 1.04
CA PHE A 101 24.25 -0.49 0.58
C PHE A 101 22.79 -0.22 0.97
N ILE A 102 22.54 0.23 2.20
CA ILE A 102 21.20 0.61 2.63
C ILE A 102 20.65 1.80 1.83
N VAL A 103 21.50 2.74 1.41
CA VAL A 103 21.07 3.85 0.54
C VAL A 103 20.63 3.33 -0.82
N GLN A 104 21.38 2.38 -1.40
CA GLN A 104 21.02 1.77 -2.69
C GLN A 104 19.71 0.98 -2.60
N VAL A 105 19.56 0.14 -1.58
CA VAL A 105 18.33 -0.64 -1.33
C VAL A 105 17.12 0.27 -1.13
N ALA A 106 17.26 1.35 -0.36
CA ALA A 106 16.15 2.28 -0.15
C ALA A 106 15.69 2.99 -1.44
N ALA A 107 16.59 3.11 -2.42
CA ALA A 107 16.32 3.74 -3.72
C ALA A 107 15.85 2.74 -4.80
N ASP A 108 15.89 1.43 -4.56
CA ASP A 108 15.46 0.42 -5.52
C ASP A 108 13.96 0.07 -5.33
N PRO A 109 13.05 0.54 -6.21
CA PRO A 109 11.62 0.23 -6.10
C PRO A 109 11.31 -1.27 -6.21
N THR A 110 12.22 -2.08 -6.76
CA THR A 110 12.04 -3.53 -6.93
C THR A 110 11.97 -4.23 -5.57
N ILE A 111 12.69 -3.73 -4.57
CA ILE A 111 12.87 -4.42 -3.28
C ILE A 111 12.72 -3.52 -2.05
N ASN A 112 12.69 -2.19 -2.19
CA ASN A 112 12.64 -1.28 -1.03
C ASN A 112 11.41 -1.51 -0.14
N TRP A 113 10.30 -1.98 -0.71
CA TRP A 113 9.05 -2.28 -0.02
C TRP A 113 9.20 -3.43 1.00
N PHE A 114 10.14 -4.37 0.82
CA PHE A 114 10.47 -5.37 1.86
C PHE A 114 10.99 -4.73 3.16
N PHE A 115 11.50 -3.49 3.07
CA PHE A 115 12.19 -2.81 4.15
C PHE A 115 11.40 -1.63 4.74
N ALA A 116 10.17 -1.38 4.27
CA ALA A 116 9.36 -0.22 4.67
C ALA A 116 9.18 -0.10 6.19
N ASP A 117 8.94 -1.25 6.87
CA ASP A 117 8.73 -1.32 8.33
C ASP A 117 9.98 -1.76 9.12
N THR A 118 11.15 -1.80 8.47
CA THR A 118 12.36 -2.31 9.10
C THR A 118 12.99 -1.29 10.06
N ASP A 119 13.40 -1.75 11.24
CA ASP A 119 14.36 -1.02 12.08
C ASP A 119 15.72 -1.00 11.38
N VAL A 120 15.96 0.06 10.59
CA VAL A 120 17.18 0.25 9.80
C VAL A 120 18.43 0.24 10.67
N ALA A 121 18.36 0.75 11.91
CA ALA A 121 19.52 0.76 12.80
C ALA A 121 19.89 -0.66 13.23
N ASN A 122 18.88 -1.47 13.59
CA ASN A 122 19.10 -2.88 13.90
C ASN A 122 19.54 -3.67 12.66
N LEU A 123 18.94 -3.45 11.49
CA LEU A 123 19.35 -4.09 10.24
C LEU A 123 20.83 -3.80 9.93
N LYS A 124 21.25 -2.54 10.00
CA LYS A 124 22.65 -2.14 9.83
C LYS A 124 23.57 -2.84 10.82
N ALA A 125 23.17 -2.94 12.08
CA ALA A 125 23.95 -3.67 13.08
C ALA A 125 24.11 -5.16 12.71
N LYS A 126 23.03 -5.83 12.27
CA LYS A 126 23.08 -7.24 11.86
C LYS A 126 23.88 -7.47 10.58
N LEU A 127 23.79 -6.59 9.59
CA LEU A 127 24.61 -6.67 8.39
C LEU A 127 26.10 -6.48 8.71
N ASN A 128 26.44 -5.52 9.58
CA ASN A 128 27.82 -5.34 10.05
C ASN A 128 28.36 -6.58 10.77
N GLU A 129 27.58 -7.16 11.69
CA GLU A 129 27.95 -8.39 12.38
C GLU A 129 28.14 -9.56 11.41
N GLN A 130 27.20 -9.73 10.46
CA GLN A 130 27.21 -10.80 9.47
C GLN A 130 28.44 -10.71 8.56
N ILE A 131 28.71 -9.54 7.98
CA ILE A 131 29.85 -9.34 7.08
C ILE A 131 31.17 -9.48 7.85
N CYS A 132 31.26 -8.92 9.06
CA CYS A 132 32.45 -9.07 9.89
C CYS A 132 32.73 -10.55 10.21
N ALA A 133 31.72 -11.32 10.63
CA ALA A 133 31.88 -12.74 10.92
C ALA A 133 32.22 -13.56 9.67
N ALA A 134 31.52 -13.33 8.55
CA ALA A 134 31.71 -14.05 7.29
C ALA A 134 33.09 -13.82 6.67
N THR A 135 33.71 -12.67 6.94
CA THR A 135 35.05 -12.32 6.44
C THR A 135 36.18 -12.69 7.44
N GLY A 136 35.86 -13.42 8.52
CA GLY A 136 36.84 -13.88 9.51
C GLY A 136 37.29 -12.80 10.49
N GLY A 137 36.47 -11.74 10.66
CA GLY A 137 36.64 -10.73 11.69
C GLY A 137 36.25 -11.22 13.09
N PRO A 138 36.47 -10.41 14.14
CA PRO A 138 36.27 -10.81 15.52
C PRO A 138 34.80 -10.81 15.98
N CYS A 139 33.86 -10.53 15.09
CA CYS A 139 32.45 -10.39 15.42
C CYS A 139 31.74 -11.74 15.44
N THR A 140 30.69 -11.83 16.26
CA THR A 140 29.73 -12.93 16.23
C THR A 140 28.43 -12.39 15.68
N TYR A 141 27.88 -13.04 14.65
CA TYR A 141 26.53 -12.75 14.19
C TYR A 141 25.50 -13.21 15.24
N THR A 142 24.66 -12.28 15.68
CA THR A 142 23.66 -12.52 16.73
C THR A 142 22.22 -12.51 16.23
N GLY A 143 22.02 -12.42 14.91
CA GLY A 143 20.69 -12.50 14.29
C GLY A 143 20.19 -13.95 14.13
N GLY A 144 18.98 -14.10 13.61
CA GLY A 144 18.41 -15.39 13.24
C GLY A 144 19.09 -15.99 12.01
N SER A 145 18.88 -17.30 11.77
CA SER A 145 19.39 -17.94 10.56
C SER A 145 18.75 -17.34 9.31
N MET A 146 19.44 -17.39 8.16
CA MET A 146 18.90 -16.84 6.91
C MET A 146 17.59 -17.51 6.50
N VAL A 147 17.44 -18.81 6.78
CA VAL A 147 16.20 -19.55 6.56
C VAL A 147 15.07 -19.02 7.43
N ASP A 148 15.32 -18.87 8.74
CA ASP A 148 14.26 -18.49 9.69
C ASP A 148 13.78 -17.05 9.47
N VAL A 149 14.70 -16.13 9.16
CA VAL A 149 14.37 -14.71 9.02
C VAL A 149 13.69 -14.37 7.69
N HIS A 150 13.89 -15.18 6.65
CA HIS A 150 13.24 -14.99 5.34
C HIS A 150 12.10 -15.98 5.06
N ALA A 151 11.78 -16.85 6.02
CA ALA A 151 10.68 -17.79 5.89
C ALA A 151 9.35 -17.06 5.64
N GLY A 152 8.62 -17.48 4.59
CA GLY A 152 7.31 -16.93 4.24
C GLY A 152 7.36 -15.61 3.46
N MET A 153 8.54 -15.09 3.10
CA MET A 153 8.66 -13.87 2.29
C MET A 153 8.45 -14.10 0.79
N ALA A 154 8.48 -15.36 0.34
CA ALA A 154 8.36 -15.74 -1.08
C ALA A 154 9.33 -14.95 -1.98
N ILE A 155 10.58 -14.78 -1.54
CA ILE A 155 11.61 -14.04 -2.29
C ILE A 155 11.94 -14.81 -3.56
N THR A 156 11.92 -14.10 -4.69
CA THR A 156 12.24 -14.60 -6.03
C THR A 156 13.73 -14.46 -6.36
N ASP A 157 14.17 -15.15 -7.42
CA ASP A 157 15.53 -14.96 -7.94
C ASP A 157 15.79 -13.51 -8.35
N ALA A 158 14.82 -12.88 -9.01
CA ALA A 158 14.94 -11.50 -9.49
C ALA A 158 15.10 -10.49 -8.34
N GLN A 159 14.34 -10.66 -7.25
CA GLN A 159 14.44 -9.80 -6.07
C GLN A 159 15.77 -9.98 -5.34
N PHE A 160 16.24 -11.23 -5.21
CA PHE A 160 17.56 -11.48 -4.62
C PHE A 160 18.69 -10.90 -5.50
N ASP A 161 18.59 -11.05 -6.82
CA ASP A 161 19.58 -10.52 -7.75
C ASP A 161 19.59 -8.97 -7.75
N ALA A 162 18.43 -8.32 -7.55
CA ALA A 162 18.34 -6.87 -7.34
C ALA A 162 19.10 -6.43 -6.07
N LEU A 163 18.94 -7.14 -4.96
CA LEU A 163 19.69 -6.90 -3.72
C LEU A 163 21.21 -7.02 -3.94
N VAL A 164 21.66 -8.02 -4.70
CA VAL A 164 23.07 -8.18 -5.07
C VAL A 164 23.53 -7.01 -5.93
N ALA A 165 22.73 -6.57 -6.91
CA ALA A 165 23.04 -5.42 -7.75
C ALA A 165 23.19 -4.13 -6.93
N ASP A 166 22.37 -3.92 -5.90
CA ASP A 166 22.48 -2.78 -5.00
C ASP A 166 23.75 -2.81 -4.16
N LEU A 167 24.20 -3.99 -3.74
CA LEU A 167 25.51 -4.13 -3.09
C LEU A 167 26.65 -3.76 -4.05
N LEU A 168 26.58 -4.20 -5.32
CA LEU A 168 27.59 -3.84 -6.32
C LEU A 168 27.62 -2.33 -6.59
N LYS A 169 26.45 -1.66 -6.69
CA LYS A 169 26.36 -0.19 -6.79
C LYS A 169 27.03 0.49 -5.60
N ALA A 170 26.82 -0.01 -4.39
CA ALA A 170 27.45 0.53 -3.19
C ALA A 170 28.98 0.41 -3.23
N LEU A 171 29.52 -0.73 -3.69
CA LEU A 171 30.94 -0.91 -3.90
C LEU A 171 31.50 0.06 -4.96
N ASP A 172 30.76 0.28 -6.06
CA ASP A 172 31.13 1.23 -7.11
C ASP A 172 31.20 2.67 -6.59
N VAL A 173 30.20 3.11 -5.80
CA VAL A 173 30.18 4.44 -5.17
C VAL A 173 31.38 4.64 -4.26
N LEU A 174 31.77 3.60 -3.52
CA LEU A 174 32.91 3.63 -2.61
C LEU A 174 34.26 3.40 -3.30
N GLY A 175 34.25 3.07 -4.60
CA GLY A 175 35.46 2.77 -5.38
C GLY A 175 36.18 1.49 -4.93
N VAL A 176 35.44 0.52 -4.40
CA VAL A 176 35.97 -0.78 -3.98
C VAL A 176 36.03 -1.71 -5.19
N PRO A 177 37.22 -2.14 -5.64
CA PRO A 177 37.34 -3.00 -6.82
C PRO A 177 36.83 -4.41 -6.52
N TYR A 178 36.02 -4.95 -7.43
CA TYR A 178 35.59 -6.35 -7.48
C TYR A 178 35.81 -6.92 -8.89
N SER A 179 35.91 -8.24 -9.03
CA SER A 179 35.95 -8.88 -10.35
C SER A 179 34.54 -9.21 -10.82
N ALA A 180 34.26 -8.94 -12.10
CA ALA A 180 32.94 -9.23 -12.69
C ALA A 180 32.59 -10.74 -12.67
N THR A 181 33.61 -11.60 -12.61
CA THR A 181 33.46 -13.06 -12.57
C THR A 181 33.57 -13.66 -11.18
N LEU A 182 33.76 -12.84 -10.14
CA LEU A 182 34.02 -13.27 -8.76
C LEU A 182 35.12 -14.35 -8.68
N ASP A 183 36.21 -14.15 -9.44
CA ASP A 183 37.28 -15.14 -9.60
C ASP A 183 38.28 -15.17 -8.43
N GLY A 184 38.06 -14.33 -7.40
CA GLY A 184 38.92 -14.21 -6.23
C GLY A 184 40.14 -13.32 -6.45
N SER A 185 40.22 -12.60 -7.57
CA SER A 185 41.30 -11.64 -7.83
C SER A 185 41.21 -10.38 -6.97
N GLN A 186 40.03 -10.08 -6.41
CA GLN A 186 39.84 -9.03 -5.41
C GLN A 186 39.41 -9.61 -4.06
N PRO A 187 39.87 -9.03 -2.92
CA PRO A 187 39.44 -9.50 -1.60
C PRO A 187 37.91 -9.53 -1.45
N ILE A 188 37.21 -8.52 -1.97
CA ILE A 188 35.75 -8.40 -1.85
C ILE A 188 34.98 -9.50 -2.61
N ASP A 189 35.58 -10.16 -3.60
CA ASP A 189 34.94 -11.24 -4.38
C ASP A 189 34.48 -12.40 -3.48
N ALA A 190 35.24 -12.69 -2.43
CA ALA A 190 34.89 -13.72 -1.45
C ALA A 190 33.65 -13.35 -0.62
N LEU A 191 33.43 -12.07 -0.34
CA LEU A 191 32.20 -11.60 0.32
C LEU A 191 30.99 -11.76 -0.61
N LEU A 192 31.14 -11.35 -1.88
CA LEU A 192 30.08 -11.49 -2.89
C LEU A 192 29.74 -12.96 -3.14
N LEU A 193 30.74 -13.85 -3.19
CA LEU A 193 30.53 -15.29 -3.31
C LEU A 193 29.82 -15.88 -2.08
N ALA A 194 30.15 -15.41 -0.87
CA ALA A 194 29.46 -15.84 0.35
C ALA A 194 27.99 -15.42 0.34
N LEU A 195 27.66 -14.21 -0.14
CA LEU A 195 26.29 -13.76 -0.33
C LEU A 195 25.53 -14.65 -1.32
N VAL A 196 26.14 -14.94 -2.48
CA VAL A 196 25.55 -15.87 -3.47
C VAL A 196 25.30 -17.25 -2.87
N GLY A 197 26.17 -17.72 -1.99
CA GLY A 197 26.00 -18.98 -1.26
C GLY A 197 24.80 -19.00 -0.30
N MET A 198 24.33 -17.84 0.17
CA MET A 198 23.13 -17.72 1.02
C MET A 198 21.83 -17.73 0.21
N LYS A 199 21.89 -17.66 -1.12
CA LYS A 199 20.69 -17.59 -1.99
C LYS A 199 19.71 -18.73 -1.71
N THR A 200 20.20 -19.95 -1.49
CA THR A 200 19.35 -21.13 -1.22
C THR A 200 18.62 -21.08 0.11
N ASP A 201 19.10 -20.26 1.07
CA ASP A 201 18.47 -20.10 2.37
C ASP A 201 17.45 -18.96 2.38
N ILE A 202 17.47 -18.09 1.35
CA ILE A 202 16.69 -16.84 1.29
C ILE A 202 15.59 -16.94 0.22
N VAL A 203 15.96 -17.39 -0.98
CA VAL A 203 15.03 -17.52 -2.11
C VAL A 203 14.15 -18.74 -1.88
N THR A 204 12.85 -18.49 -1.71
CA THR A 204 11.83 -19.52 -1.45
C THR A 204 10.80 -19.64 -2.57
N ASP A 205 10.82 -18.71 -3.52
CA ASP A 205 9.95 -18.69 -4.70
C ASP A 205 10.73 -18.28 -5.96
N ALA A 206 11.77 -19.03 -6.30
CA ALA A 206 12.75 -18.65 -7.31
C ALA A 206 12.14 -18.19 -8.65
N ASP A 207 11.10 -18.89 -9.12
CA ASP A 207 10.40 -18.59 -10.38
C ASP A 207 9.15 -17.72 -10.23
N GLY A 208 8.80 -17.31 -9.00
CA GLY A 208 7.63 -16.47 -8.70
C GLY A 208 6.29 -17.21 -8.81
N SER A 209 6.29 -18.54 -8.74
CA SER A 209 5.09 -19.36 -8.90
C SER A 209 4.45 -19.81 -7.57
N ALA A 210 5.11 -19.63 -6.43
CA ALA A 210 4.65 -20.18 -5.16
C ALA A 210 3.44 -19.45 -4.57
N VAL A 211 3.38 -18.12 -4.70
CA VAL A 211 2.29 -17.29 -4.16
C VAL A 211 1.63 -16.46 -5.25
N LEU A 212 0.34 -16.17 -5.08
CA LEU A 212 -0.42 -15.38 -6.05
C LEU A 212 0.22 -14.01 -6.28
N PHE A 213 0.74 -13.39 -5.21
CA PHE A 213 1.43 -12.10 -5.26
C PHE A 213 2.50 -12.05 -6.35
N ASN A 214 3.41 -13.03 -6.38
CA ASN A 214 4.47 -13.09 -7.41
C ASN A 214 3.90 -13.47 -8.79
N GLN A 215 2.90 -14.36 -8.84
CA GLN A 215 2.27 -14.77 -10.10
C GLN A 215 1.59 -13.62 -10.85
N ILE A 216 1.10 -12.60 -10.14
CA ILE A 216 0.47 -11.41 -10.74
C ILE A 216 1.45 -10.28 -11.03
N GLY A 217 2.73 -10.43 -10.70
CA GLY A 217 3.78 -9.41 -10.94
C GLY A 217 4.26 -8.68 -9.68
N GLY A 218 3.91 -9.16 -8.48
CA GLY A 218 4.44 -8.65 -7.22
C GLY A 218 3.92 -7.27 -6.84
N HIS A 219 4.74 -6.52 -6.10
CA HIS A 219 4.36 -5.24 -5.51
C HIS A 219 3.95 -4.22 -6.56
N ASP A 220 4.72 -4.10 -7.65
CA ASP A 220 4.44 -3.14 -8.74
C ASP A 220 3.08 -3.40 -9.39
N ALA A 221 2.72 -4.67 -9.59
CA ALA A 221 1.42 -5.02 -10.17
C ALA A 221 0.28 -4.73 -9.18
N VAL A 222 0.45 -5.02 -7.90
CA VAL A 222 -0.53 -4.67 -6.86
C VAL A 222 -0.73 -3.15 -6.79
N GLN A 223 0.36 -2.38 -6.76
CA GLN A 223 0.32 -0.91 -6.77
C GLN A 223 -0.43 -0.39 -8.00
N ALA A 224 -0.11 -0.89 -9.20
CA ALA A 224 -0.77 -0.48 -10.43
C ALA A 224 -2.28 -0.77 -10.40
N VAL A 225 -2.69 -1.94 -9.88
CA VAL A 225 -4.11 -2.29 -9.72
C VAL A 225 -4.81 -1.35 -8.74
N VAL A 226 -4.20 -1.03 -7.60
CA VAL A 226 -4.79 -0.11 -6.61
C VAL A 226 -4.89 1.32 -7.17
N ASP A 227 -3.86 1.80 -7.86
CA ASP A 227 -3.85 3.14 -8.46
C ASP A 227 -4.95 3.30 -9.52
N GLU A 228 -5.09 2.31 -10.41
CA GLU A 228 -6.15 2.30 -11.41
C GLU A 228 -7.53 2.13 -10.75
N PHE A 229 -7.66 1.25 -9.76
CA PHE A 229 -8.90 1.06 -9.01
C PHE A 229 -9.39 2.35 -8.36
N LEU A 230 -8.53 3.08 -7.66
CA LEU A 230 -8.89 4.37 -7.07
C LEU A 230 -9.24 5.42 -8.13
N THR A 231 -8.61 5.36 -9.31
CA THR A 231 -8.98 6.22 -10.44
C THR A 231 -10.38 5.92 -10.95
N VAL A 232 -10.75 4.63 -11.06
CA VAL A 232 -12.09 4.20 -11.48
C VAL A 232 -13.13 4.58 -10.43
N VAL A 233 -12.87 4.28 -9.15
CA VAL A 233 -13.76 4.62 -8.02
C VAL A 233 -14.03 6.12 -7.94
N ALA A 234 -13.01 6.96 -8.12
CA ALA A 234 -13.18 8.42 -8.10
C ALA A 234 -14.13 8.92 -9.22
N ALA A 235 -14.23 8.19 -10.32
CA ALA A 235 -15.11 8.52 -11.45
C ALA A 235 -16.52 7.91 -11.30
N ASP A 236 -16.75 6.97 -10.38
CA ASP A 236 -18.06 6.35 -10.17
C ASP A 236 -18.96 7.18 -9.25
N ALA A 237 -19.89 7.93 -9.85
CA ALA A 237 -20.88 8.72 -9.12
C ALA A 237 -21.80 7.89 -8.20
N ASN A 238 -21.83 6.56 -8.32
CA ASN A 238 -22.62 5.71 -7.44
C ASN A 238 -21.98 5.50 -6.06
N ILE A 239 -20.65 5.60 -5.95
CA ILE A 239 -19.93 5.30 -4.70
C ILE A 239 -18.81 6.29 -4.34
N ASN A 240 -18.37 7.16 -5.26
CA ASN A 240 -17.22 8.04 -5.04
C ASN A 240 -17.36 8.92 -3.79
N TRP A 241 -18.59 9.26 -3.40
CA TRP A 241 -18.93 10.04 -2.23
C TRP A 241 -18.57 9.36 -0.90
N PHE A 242 -18.45 8.03 -0.84
CA PHE A 242 -17.89 7.34 0.34
C PHE A 242 -16.41 7.69 0.58
N PHE A 243 -15.72 8.14 -0.47
CA PHE A 243 -14.28 8.38 -0.47
C PHE A 243 -13.92 9.88 -0.51
N ALA A 244 -14.91 10.77 -0.59
CA ALA A 244 -14.68 12.21 -0.78
C ALA A 244 -13.77 12.84 0.30
N ASP A 245 -13.90 12.39 1.54
CA ASP A 245 -13.13 12.89 2.70
C ASP A 245 -11.93 12.00 3.05
N SER A 246 -11.59 11.02 2.21
CA SER A 246 -10.50 10.09 2.47
C SER A 246 -9.12 10.72 2.22
N ASP A 247 -8.17 10.42 3.10
CA ASP A 247 -6.74 10.59 2.77
C ASP A 247 -6.36 9.53 1.72
N LEU A 248 -6.41 9.91 0.44
CA LEU A 248 -6.16 8.98 -0.67
C LEU A 248 -4.75 8.39 -0.65
N VAL A 249 -3.76 9.07 -0.06
CA VAL A 249 -2.40 8.53 0.06
C VAL A 249 -2.37 7.41 1.09
N ALA A 250 -2.98 7.64 2.26
CA ALA A 250 -3.08 6.62 3.29
C ALA A 250 -3.99 5.45 2.87
N LEU A 251 -5.09 5.73 2.19
CA LEU A 251 -6.01 4.72 1.67
C LEU A 251 -5.33 3.83 0.62
N ASN A 252 -4.61 4.43 -0.34
CA ASN A 252 -3.84 3.69 -1.33
C ASN A 252 -2.84 2.73 -0.68
N ALA A 253 -2.02 3.22 0.26
CA ALA A 253 -1.06 2.39 0.98
C ALA A 253 -1.75 1.23 1.72
N THR A 254 -2.88 1.49 2.38
CA THR A 254 -3.65 0.47 3.11
C THR A 254 -4.23 -0.60 2.17
N LEU A 255 -4.71 -0.21 0.99
CA LEU A 255 -5.23 -1.13 -0.02
C LEU A 255 -4.11 -1.98 -0.65
N VAL A 256 -2.93 -1.39 -0.88
CA VAL A 256 -1.74 -2.12 -1.33
C VAL A 256 -1.35 -3.18 -0.30
N ASP A 257 -1.28 -2.83 0.99
CA ASP A 257 -1.01 -3.78 2.06
C ASP A 257 -2.04 -4.92 2.09
N GLN A 258 -3.33 -4.58 1.98
CA GLN A 258 -4.42 -5.54 2.01
C GLN A 258 -4.32 -6.54 0.85
N MET A 259 -4.14 -6.03 -0.38
CA MET A 259 -4.02 -6.87 -1.57
C MET A 259 -2.74 -7.70 -1.55
N CYS A 260 -1.61 -7.11 -1.15
CA CYS A 260 -0.35 -7.83 -1.00
C CYS A 260 -0.50 -8.99 0.00
N SER A 261 -1.07 -8.73 1.18
CA SER A 261 -1.30 -9.76 2.21
C SER A 261 -2.29 -10.83 1.73
N ALA A 262 -3.41 -10.43 1.11
CA ALA A 262 -4.44 -11.35 0.61
C ALA A 262 -3.94 -12.27 -0.52
N THR A 263 -2.92 -11.83 -1.28
CA THR A 263 -2.30 -12.62 -2.35
C THR A 263 -1.08 -13.44 -1.87
N GLY A 264 -0.79 -13.43 -0.57
CA GLY A 264 0.31 -14.19 0.04
C GLY A 264 1.68 -13.52 -0.05
N GLY A 265 1.72 -12.22 -0.34
CA GLY A 265 2.93 -11.41 -0.22
C GLY A 265 3.31 -11.15 1.25
N TYR A 266 4.50 -10.59 1.45
CA TYR A 266 5.05 -10.35 2.79
C TYR A 266 4.44 -9.15 3.53
N CYS A 267 3.66 -8.31 2.84
CA CYS A 267 3.10 -7.10 3.45
C CYS A 267 2.15 -7.44 4.60
N THR A 268 2.17 -6.58 5.63
CA THR A 268 1.27 -6.68 6.76
C THR A 268 0.14 -5.68 6.58
N TYR A 269 -1.09 -6.18 6.45
CA TYR A 269 -2.26 -5.30 6.47
C TYR A 269 -2.34 -4.53 7.79
N SER A 270 -2.17 -3.23 7.70
CA SER A 270 -2.12 -2.29 8.83
C SER A 270 -3.47 -1.64 9.14
N GLY A 271 -4.46 -1.83 8.27
CA GLY A 271 -5.79 -1.24 8.41
C GLY A 271 -6.68 -1.94 9.45
N GLY A 272 -7.87 -1.34 9.67
CA GLY A 272 -8.85 -1.87 10.60
C GLY A 272 -9.57 -3.12 10.11
N ASP A 273 -10.19 -3.84 11.03
CA ASP A 273 -11.09 -4.96 10.75
C ASP A 273 -12.27 -4.50 9.87
N MET A 274 -12.53 -5.23 8.77
CA MET A 274 -13.52 -4.83 7.75
C MET A 274 -14.91 -4.58 8.33
N ALA A 275 -15.38 -5.44 9.23
CA ALA A 275 -16.68 -5.28 9.86
C ALA A 275 -16.73 -4.05 10.76
N THR A 276 -15.66 -3.84 11.52
CA THR A 276 -15.56 -2.71 12.46
C THR A 276 -15.53 -1.37 11.72
N VAL A 277 -14.72 -1.25 10.67
CA VAL A 277 -14.55 0.04 9.97
C VAL A 277 -15.74 0.43 9.09
N HIS A 278 -16.53 -0.54 8.62
CA HIS A 278 -17.70 -0.27 7.76
C HIS A 278 -19.05 -0.32 8.52
N ALA A 279 -19.04 -0.60 9.83
CA ALA A 279 -20.25 -0.85 10.64
C ALA A 279 -21.32 0.26 10.58
N SER A 280 -20.91 1.52 10.40
CA SER A 280 -21.80 2.69 10.41
C SER A 280 -22.01 3.31 9.02
N MET A 281 -21.52 2.67 7.95
CA MET A 281 -21.55 3.27 6.62
C MET A 281 -22.86 3.00 5.86
N GLY A 282 -23.67 2.03 6.32
CA GLY A 282 -24.94 1.72 5.67
C GLY A 282 -24.80 1.21 4.24
N ILE A 283 -23.70 0.53 3.93
CA ILE A 283 -23.41 0.07 2.58
C ILE A 283 -24.44 -1.01 2.19
N THR A 284 -25.01 -0.84 1.00
CA THR A 284 -25.99 -1.75 0.37
C THR A 284 -25.30 -2.80 -0.52
N ASP A 285 -26.02 -3.87 -0.89
CA ASP A 285 -25.52 -4.85 -1.85
C ASP A 285 -25.22 -4.22 -3.21
N ALA A 286 -26.03 -3.24 -3.62
CA ALA A 286 -25.83 -2.53 -4.90
C ALA A 286 -24.52 -1.72 -4.90
N GLN A 287 -24.25 -0.97 -3.82
CA GLN A 287 -23.04 -0.17 -3.67
C GLN A 287 -21.78 -1.04 -3.61
N PHE A 288 -21.82 -2.16 -2.87
CA PHE A 288 -20.71 -3.12 -2.91
C PHE A 288 -20.51 -3.72 -4.31
N GLY A 289 -21.60 -3.98 -5.04
CA GLY A 289 -21.55 -4.44 -6.42
C GLY A 289 -20.89 -3.45 -7.39
N TYR A 290 -21.07 -2.14 -7.18
CA TYR A 290 -20.36 -1.11 -7.94
C TYR A 290 -18.85 -1.16 -7.65
N LEU A 291 -18.45 -1.27 -6.38
CA LEU A 291 -17.03 -1.42 -6.00
C LEU A 291 -16.36 -2.62 -6.70
N VAL A 292 -17.05 -3.76 -6.75
CA VAL A 292 -16.56 -4.96 -7.47
C VAL A 292 -16.45 -4.67 -8.96
N THR A 293 -17.42 -3.99 -9.55
CA THR A 293 -17.41 -3.60 -10.98
C THR A 293 -16.26 -2.66 -11.29
N ASP A 294 -15.94 -1.74 -10.40
CA ASP A 294 -14.83 -0.80 -10.54
C ASP A 294 -13.48 -1.53 -10.50
N LEU A 295 -13.32 -2.51 -9.60
CA LEU A 295 -12.13 -3.36 -9.59
C LEU A 295 -11.99 -4.14 -10.91
N LEU A 296 -13.06 -4.76 -11.40
CA LEU A 296 -13.03 -5.47 -12.69
C LEU A 296 -12.66 -4.53 -13.85
N THR A 297 -13.17 -3.31 -13.84
CA THR A 297 -12.84 -2.28 -14.84
C THR A 297 -11.36 -1.91 -14.78
N ALA A 298 -10.79 -1.76 -13.58
CA ALA A 298 -9.36 -1.51 -13.41
C ALA A 298 -8.49 -2.67 -13.94
N LEU A 299 -8.90 -3.92 -13.68
CA LEU A 299 -8.22 -5.10 -14.22
C LEU A 299 -8.30 -5.16 -15.75
N ASP A 300 -9.45 -4.82 -16.33
CA ASP A 300 -9.62 -4.72 -17.77
C ASP A 300 -8.73 -3.64 -18.39
N THR A 301 -8.62 -2.45 -17.77
CA THR A 301 -7.70 -1.38 -18.23
C THR A 301 -6.25 -1.86 -18.24
N LEU A 302 -5.84 -2.59 -17.20
CA LEU A 302 -4.48 -3.10 -17.05
C LEU A 302 -4.23 -4.39 -17.86
N GLY A 303 -5.26 -4.96 -18.48
CA GLY A 303 -5.18 -6.19 -19.25
C GLY A 303 -4.90 -7.44 -18.39
N VAL A 304 -5.30 -7.42 -17.12
CA VAL A 304 -5.13 -8.54 -16.19
C VAL A 304 -6.29 -9.53 -16.38
N PRO A 305 -6.04 -10.77 -16.85
CA PRO A 305 -7.10 -11.70 -17.17
C PRO A 305 -7.73 -12.30 -15.91
N TYR A 306 -9.06 -12.40 -15.90
CA TYR A 306 -9.86 -13.11 -14.90
C TYR A 306 -10.90 -14.00 -15.59
N SER A 307 -11.39 -15.03 -14.90
CA SER A 307 -12.45 -15.89 -15.45
C SER A 307 -13.83 -15.33 -15.12
N ALA A 308 -14.78 -15.46 -16.06
CA ALA A 308 -16.15 -14.99 -15.84
C ALA A 308 -16.88 -15.72 -14.70
N THR A 309 -16.39 -16.89 -14.30
CA THR A 309 -16.98 -17.73 -13.24
C THR A 309 -16.19 -17.71 -11.94
N LEU A 310 -15.06 -16.99 -11.89
CA LEU A 310 -14.10 -17.02 -10.78
C LEU A 310 -13.76 -18.46 -10.37
N ASP A 311 -13.47 -19.32 -11.35
CA ASP A 311 -13.28 -20.76 -11.14
C ASP A 311 -11.84 -21.15 -10.75
N GLY A 312 -10.96 -20.15 -10.60
CA GLY A 312 -9.55 -20.36 -10.28
C GLY A 312 -8.70 -20.71 -11.51
N SER A 313 -9.25 -20.62 -12.73
CA SER A 313 -8.48 -20.81 -13.96
C SER A 313 -7.53 -19.64 -14.26
N GLN A 314 -7.77 -18.47 -13.67
CA GLN A 314 -6.83 -17.35 -13.66
C GLN A 314 -6.32 -17.09 -12.23
N PRO A 315 -5.04 -16.69 -12.05
CA PRO A 315 -4.49 -16.43 -10.73
C PRO A 315 -5.34 -15.45 -9.91
N ILE A 316 -5.78 -14.35 -10.55
CA ILE A 316 -6.51 -13.27 -9.87
C ILE A 316 -7.93 -13.65 -9.42
N ASP A 317 -8.50 -14.76 -9.93
CA ASP A 317 -9.82 -15.25 -9.49
C ASP A 317 -9.87 -15.47 -7.98
N THR A 318 -8.76 -15.89 -7.38
CA THR A 318 -8.66 -16.11 -5.93
C THR A 318 -8.80 -14.80 -5.15
N LEU A 319 -8.22 -13.71 -5.66
CA LEU A 319 -8.34 -12.38 -5.06
C LEU A 319 -9.77 -11.87 -5.16
N LEU A 320 -10.41 -12.04 -6.32
CA LEU A 320 -11.80 -11.64 -6.54
C LEU A 320 -12.77 -12.44 -5.64
N LEU A 321 -12.54 -13.73 -5.44
CA LEU A 321 -13.29 -14.54 -4.47
C LEU A 321 -13.09 -14.06 -3.03
N ALA A 322 -11.87 -13.66 -2.66
CA ALA A 322 -11.60 -13.09 -1.34
C ALA A 322 -12.37 -11.79 -1.13
N LEU A 323 -12.45 -10.92 -2.15
CA LEU A 323 -13.28 -9.71 -2.11
C LEU A 323 -14.76 -10.05 -1.90
N VAL A 324 -15.32 -10.97 -2.69
CA VAL A 324 -16.73 -11.39 -2.55
C VAL A 324 -17.00 -11.96 -1.15
N ALA A 325 -16.05 -12.69 -0.57
CA ALA A 325 -16.19 -13.22 0.79
C ALA A 325 -16.23 -12.12 1.87
N MET A 326 -15.62 -10.94 1.61
CA MET A 326 -15.64 -9.79 2.52
C MET A 326 -16.99 -9.04 2.51
N GLN A 327 -17.88 -9.32 1.55
CA GLN A 327 -19.17 -8.62 1.44
C GLN A 327 -19.97 -8.66 2.75
N THR A 328 -19.97 -9.79 3.47
CA THR A 328 -20.76 -9.93 4.72
C THR A 328 -20.23 -9.08 5.87
N ASP A 329 -18.97 -8.68 5.82
CA ASP A 329 -18.36 -7.79 6.81
C ASP A 329 -18.58 -6.32 6.43
N ILE A 330 -18.71 -6.01 5.14
CA ILE A 330 -18.80 -4.62 4.64
C ILE A 330 -20.26 -4.15 4.53
N VAL A 331 -21.15 -4.98 4.00
CA VAL A 331 -22.55 -4.63 3.75
C VAL A 331 -23.34 -4.66 5.06
N THR A 332 -23.92 -3.52 5.42
CA THR A 332 -24.66 -3.32 6.68
C THR A 332 -26.14 -3.00 6.47
N ASP A 333 -26.54 -2.63 5.25
CA ASP A 333 -27.93 -2.37 4.86
C ASP A 333 -28.24 -2.98 3.48
N ALA A 334 -28.14 -4.30 3.36
CA ALA A 334 -28.11 -5.02 2.09
C ALA A 334 -29.19 -4.62 1.08
N ASP A 335 -30.45 -4.48 1.53
CA ASP A 335 -31.59 -4.11 0.68
C ASP A 335 -31.93 -2.61 0.70
N GLY A 336 -31.16 -1.80 1.43
CA GLY A 336 -31.36 -0.36 1.57
C GLY A 336 -32.58 0.03 2.40
N SER A 337 -33.18 -0.91 3.14
CA SER A 337 -34.40 -0.67 3.92
C SER A 337 -34.15 -0.40 5.40
N GLY A 338 -32.94 -0.63 5.91
CA GLY A 338 -32.56 -0.44 7.30
C GLY A 338 -32.26 1.01 7.66
N ILE A 339 -31.75 1.80 6.71
CA ILE A 339 -31.31 3.18 6.92
C ILE A 339 -32.15 4.13 6.07
N TYR A 340 -32.63 5.21 6.69
CA TYR A 340 -33.53 6.16 6.02
C TYR A 340 -32.84 6.89 4.85
N PHE A 341 -31.56 7.24 4.98
CA PHE A 341 -30.74 7.74 3.87
C PHE A 341 -30.84 6.84 2.61
N ASN A 342 -30.71 5.52 2.77
CA ASN A 342 -30.83 4.58 1.64
C ASN A 342 -32.27 4.48 1.12
N GLN A 343 -33.27 4.51 2.01
CA GLN A 343 -34.69 4.52 1.61
C GLN A 343 -35.07 5.75 0.78
N LEU A 344 -34.44 6.90 1.04
CA LEU A 344 -34.61 8.11 0.23
C LEU A 344 -34.00 7.99 -1.18
N GLY A 345 -33.08 7.04 -1.39
CA GLY A 345 -32.31 6.89 -2.62
C GLY A 345 -30.82 7.26 -2.47
N GLY A 346 -30.33 7.42 -1.24
CA GLY A 346 -28.93 7.68 -0.93
C GLY A 346 -28.45 9.07 -1.35
N HIS A 347 -27.15 9.20 -1.59
CA HIS A 347 -26.48 10.48 -1.85
C HIS A 347 -27.14 11.26 -3.01
N ALA A 348 -27.39 10.59 -4.14
CA ALA A 348 -27.96 11.22 -5.32
C ALA A 348 -29.36 11.81 -5.07
N ALA A 349 -30.17 11.16 -4.22
CA ALA A 349 -31.50 11.68 -3.88
C ALA A 349 -31.41 12.86 -2.91
N VAL A 350 -30.50 12.80 -1.93
CA VAL A 350 -30.25 13.91 -0.99
C VAL A 350 -29.75 15.14 -1.75
N GLU A 351 -28.75 14.97 -2.63
CA GLU A 351 -28.20 16.04 -3.48
C GLU A 351 -29.31 16.65 -4.36
N ALA A 352 -30.14 15.83 -5.00
CA ALA A 352 -31.26 16.32 -5.80
C ALA A 352 -32.27 17.12 -4.97
N VAL A 353 -32.60 16.67 -3.76
CA VAL A 353 -33.51 17.40 -2.84
C VAL A 353 -32.91 18.74 -2.42
N VAL A 354 -31.62 18.78 -2.05
CA VAL A 354 -30.94 20.02 -1.66
C VAL A 354 -30.84 20.99 -2.84
N ASP A 355 -30.48 20.51 -4.02
CA ASP A 355 -30.38 21.33 -5.24
C ASP A 355 -31.72 21.98 -5.58
N GLU A 356 -32.79 21.19 -5.63
CA GLU A 356 -34.13 21.71 -5.91
C GLU A 356 -34.60 22.64 -4.79
N PHE A 357 -34.34 22.30 -3.52
CA PHE A 357 -34.66 23.16 -2.38
C PHE A 357 -34.00 24.54 -2.50
N LEU A 358 -32.71 24.61 -2.83
CA LEU A 358 -32.02 25.89 -3.02
C LEU A 358 -32.55 26.68 -4.22
N VAL A 359 -33.00 26.01 -5.28
CA VAL A 359 -33.68 26.65 -6.41
C VAL A 359 -35.00 27.28 -5.96
N VAL A 360 -35.81 26.57 -5.16
CA VAL A 360 -37.08 27.07 -4.63
C VAL A 360 -36.85 28.24 -3.67
N VAL A 361 -35.92 28.11 -2.72
CA VAL A 361 -35.54 29.17 -1.75
C VAL A 361 -35.07 30.43 -2.47
N ALA A 362 -34.27 30.30 -3.53
CA ALA A 362 -33.82 31.46 -4.31
C ALA A 362 -34.99 32.22 -4.97
N ALA A 363 -36.08 31.52 -5.31
CA ALA A 363 -37.27 32.09 -5.90
C ALA A 363 -38.25 32.69 -4.86
N ASP A 364 -38.16 32.30 -3.59
CA ASP A 364 -39.07 32.78 -2.54
C ASP A 364 -38.68 34.18 -2.02
N ALA A 365 -39.46 35.18 -2.41
CA ALA A 365 -39.27 36.57 -1.98
C ALA A 365 -39.49 36.81 -0.47
N ARG A 366 -40.06 35.84 0.27
CA ARG A 366 -40.19 35.92 1.73
C ARG A 366 -38.84 35.77 2.41
N ILE A 367 -37.99 34.84 1.95
CA ILE A 367 -36.77 34.43 2.65
C ILE A 367 -35.48 34.59 1.86
N ASN A 368 -35.52 34.75 0.53
CA ASN A 368 -34.31 34.77 -0.30
C ASN A 368 -33.28 35.84 0.08
N THR A 369 -33.71 36.93 0.75
CA THR A 369 -32.81 37.98 1.22
C THR A 369 -31.84 37.52 2.31
N PHE A 370 -32.18 36.47 3.08
CA PHE A 370 -31.26 35.88 4.07
C PHE A 370 -30.02 35.26 3.40
N PHE A 371 -30.13 34.88 2.12
CA PHE A 371 -29.08 34.17 1.38
C PHE A 371 -28.31 35.06 0.39
N ALA A 372 -28.61 36.37 0.34
CA ALA A 372 -28.08 37.27 -0.70
C ALA A 372 -26.54 37.41 -0.69
N SER A 373 -25.88 37.12 0.43
CA SER A 373 -24.42 37.12 0.58
C SER A 373 -23.84 35.74 0.90
N THR A 374 -24.64 34.69 0.77
CA THR A 374 -24.23 33.32 1.10
C THR A 374 -23.48 32.71 -0.07
N ASP A 375 -22.41 31.99 0.24
CA ASP A 375 -21.79 31.08 -0.73
C ASP A 375 -22.71 29.86 -0.87
N LEU A 376 -23.47 29.81 -1.96
CA LEU A 376 -24.45 28.76 -2.18
C LEU A 376 -23.82 27.40 -2.46
N VAL A 377 -22.55 27.35 -2.92
CA VAL A 377 -21.85 26.07 -3.10
C VAL A 377 -21.50 25.50 -1.74
N ALA A 378 -20.86 26.30 -0.88
CA ALA A 378 -20.54 25.86 0.47
C ALA A 378 -21.79 25.57 1.33
N LEU A 379 -22.89 26.27 1.10
CA LEU A 379 -24.17 25.97 1.75
C LEU A 379 -24.76 24.65 1.26
N ASN A 380 -24.71 24.39 -0.05
CA ASN A 380 -25.18 23.13 -0.63
C ASN A 380 -24.43 21.93 -0.02
N ASP A 381 -23.09 22.00 0.02
CA ASP A 381 -22.24 20.96 0.62
C ASP A 381 -22.65 20.67 2.08
N LEU A 382 -22.81 21.72 2.90
CA LEU A 382 -23.23 21.58 4.30
C LEU A 382 -24.65 21.04 4.47
N LEU A 383 -25.58 21.37 3.57
CA LEU A 383 -26.95 20.86 3.62
C LEU A 383 -27.00 19.38 3.21
N VAL A 384 -26.21 18.96 2.23
CA VAL A 384 -26.07 17.55 1.85
C VAL A 384 -25.48 16.76 3.01
N GLU A 385 -24.41 17.24 3.64
CA GLU A 385 -23.83 16.63 4.84
C GLU A 385 -24.85 16.52 5.98
N GLN A 386 -25.56 17.61 6.29
CA GLN A 386 -26.56 17.65 7.37
C GLN A 386 -27.69 16.65 7.15
N ILE A 387 -28.26 16.62 5.94
CA ILE A 387 -29.35 15.67 5.64
C ILE A 387 -28.79 14.24 5.64
N CYS A 388 -27.61 14.00 5.10
CA CYS A 388 -26.98 12.68 5.14
C CYS A 388 -26.81 12.17 6.59
N ASP A 389 -26.23 12.98 7.49
CA ASP A 389 -26.00 12.63 8.89
C ASP A 389 -27.33 12.39 9.65
N GLU A 390 -28.28 13.32 9.53
CA GLU A 390 -29.58 13.23 10.23
C GLU A 390 -30.48 12.10 9.72
N THR A 391 -30.24 11.62 8.50
CA THR A 391 -30.96 10.46 7.93
C THR A 391 -30.25 9.13 8.18
N GLY A 392 -29.17 9.14 8.96
CA GLY A 392 -28.41 7.97 9.36
C GLY A 392 -27.45 7.45 8.28
N GLY A 393 -27.11 8.29 7.30
CA GLY A 393 -26.08 8.01 6.31
C GLY A 393 -24.68 7.95 6.91
N TYR A 394 -23.70 7.75 6.03
CA TYR A 394 -22.28 7.60 6.41
C TYR A 394 -21.60 8.92 6.82
N CYS A 395 -22.20 10.05 6.44
CA CYS A 395 -21.59 11.38 6.61
C CYS A 395 -21.54 11.78 8.10
N THR A 396 -20.65 12.73 8.40
CA THR A 396 -20.66 13.45 9.68
C THR A 396 -20.76 14.92 9.37
N TYR A 397 -21.78 15.60 9.88
CA TYR A 397 -21.95 17.03 9.63
C TYR A 397 -20.78 17.84 10.23
N SER A 398 -20.06 18.55 9.36
CA SER A 398 -18.86 19.30 9.72
C SER A 398 -19.14 20.76 10.14
N GLY A 399 -20.38 21.23 9.91
CA GLY A 399 -20.75 22.61 10.10
C GLY A 399 -20.97 23.05 11.55
N ARG A 400 -21.39 24.30 11.72
CA ARG A 400 -21.74 24.86 13.03
C ARG A 400 -23.09 24.30 13.49
N SER A 401 -23.29 24.21 14.80
CA SER A 401 -24.62 23.86 15.36
C SER A 401 -25.71 24.79 14.81
N MET A 402 -26.95 24.29 14.71
CA MET A 402 -28.08 25.08 14.21
C MET A 402 -28.26 26.38 15.00
N LEU A 403 -28.12 26.33 16.33
CA LEU A 403 -28.17 27.52 17.19
C LEU A 403 -27.07 28.52 16.85
N ASP A 404 -25.81 28.08 16.81
CA ASP A 404 -24.69 28.99 16.55
C ASP A 404 -24.78 29.59 15.15
N ALA A 405 -25.12 28.78 14.15
CA ALA A 405 -25.24 29.19 12.76
C ALA A 405 -26.30 30.29 12.57
N HIS A 406 -27.42 30.19 13.30
CA HIS A 406 -28.58 31.07 13.13
C HIS A 406 -28.69 32.19 14.17
N THR A 407 -27.88 32.18 15.23
CA THR A 407 -27.84 33.25 16.25
C THR A 407 -27.58 34.62 15.62
N GLY A 408 -28.43 35.59 15.94
CA GLY A 408 -28.33 36.97 15.46
C GLY A 408 -28.91 37.21 14.08
N LEU A 409 -29.50 36.19 13.45
CA LEU A 409 -30.21 36.32 12.17
C LEU A 409 -31.66 36.79 12.36
N ALA A 410 -32.20 36.70 13.58
CA ALA A 410 -33.56 37.13 13.92
C ALA A 410 -34.64 36.47 13.04
N ILE A 411 -34.46 35.17 12.76
CA ILE A 411 -35.39 34.34 12.00
C ILE A 411 -36.68 34.19 12.82
N THR A 412 -37.82 34.44 12.17
CA THR A 412 -39.14 34.31 12.77
C THR A 412 -39.76 32.95 12.43
N GLU A 413 -40.79 32.57 13.19
CA GLU A 413 -41.62 31.39 12.90
C GLU A 413 -42.16 31.42 11.46
N ALA A 414 -42.58 32.60 10.98
CA ALA A 414 -43.07 32.75 9.61
C ALA A 414 -41.99 32.58 8.53
N ASP A 415 -40.73 32.91 8.84
CA ASP A 415 -39.60 32.68 7.92
C ASP A 415 -39.23 31.18 7.89
N PHE A 416 -39.28 30.52 9.05
CA PHE A 416 -39.06 29.09 9.16
C PHE A 416 -40.16 28.29 8.44
N ASP A 417 -41.42 28.65 8.65
CA ASP A 417 -42.57 28.05 7.94
C ASP A 417 -42.43 28.20 6.42
N ALA A 418 -41.99 29.37 5.95
CA ALA A 418 -41.74 29.60 4.52
C ALA A 418 -40.66 28.66 3.97
N MET A 419 -39.57 28.44 4.72
CA MET A 419 -38.53 27.48 4.35
C MET A 419 -39.04 26.03 4.34
N VAL A 420 -39.90 25.64 5.29
CA VAL A 420 -40.54 24.31 5.30
C VAL A 420 -41.42 24.13 4.05
N GLU A 421 -42.21 25.13 3.68
CA GLU A 421 -43.03 25.12 2.45
C GLU A 421 -42.17 25.01 1.17
N ASP A 422 -40.98 25.62 1.18
CA ASP A 422 -40.03 25.53 0.07
C ASP A 422 -39.44 24.10 -0.06
N LEU A 423 -39.12 23.44 1.06
CA LEU A 423 -38.69 22.04 1.08
C LEU A 423 -39.80 21.09 0.63
N GLU A 424 -41.04 21.31 1.07
CA GLU A 424 -42.22 20.58 0.60
C GLU A 424 -42.42 20.71 -0.92
N THR A 425 -42.19 21.92 -1.45
CA THR A 425 -42.25 22.19 -2.89
C THR A 425 -41.16 21.44 -3.66
N ALA A 426 -39.93 21.40 -3.13
CA ALA A 426 -38.83 20.65 -3.73
C ALA A 426 -39.10 19.14 -3.74
N MET A 427 -39.52 18.57 -2.61
CA MET A 427 -39.91 17.17 -2.52
C MET A 427 -41.06 16.81 -3.45
N THR A 428 -42.08 17.67 -3.55
CA THR A 428 -43.19 17.50 -4.50
C THR A 428 -42.69 17.46 -5.94
N THR A 429 -41.75 18.34 -6.30
CA THR A 429 -41.16 18.41 -7.64
C THR A 429 -40.39 17.14 -8.00
N LEU A 430 -39.69 16.57 -7.03
CA LEU A 430 -38.91 15.33 -7.18
C LEU A 430 -39.75 14.05 -7.00
N GLY A 431 -41.00 14.19 -6.56
CA GLY A 431 -41.90 13.06 -6.33
C GLY A 431 -41.61 12.28 -5.04
N VAL A 432 -40.98 12.91 -4.05
CA VAL A 432 -40.80 12.35 -2.70
C VAL A 432 -42.11 12.57 -1.92
N PRO A 433 -42.90 11.52 -1.63
CA PRO A 433 -44.20 11.68 -1.00
C PRO A 433 -44.06 12.03 0.49
N TYR A 434 -44.97 12.86 1.00
CA TYR A 434 -45.13 13.16 2.42
C TYR A 434 -46.63 13.26 2.75
N SER A 435 -46.99 12.94 3.99
CA SER A 435 -48.34 12.95 4.51
C SER A 435 -48.68 14.31 5.13
N ALA A 436 -49.95 14.72 5.03
CA ALA A 436 -50.41 15.97 5.64
C ALA A 436 -50.32 15.98 7.18
N THR A 437 -50.11 14.82 7.81
CA THR A 437 -50.05 14.67 9.27
C THR A 437 -48.65 14.39 9.79
N LEU A 438 -47.65 14.20 8.90
CA LEU A 438 -46.30 13.77 9.24
C LEU A 438 -46.31 12.57 10.20
N ASP A 439 -47.14 11.56 9.89
CA ASP A 439 -47.34 10.40 10.76
C ASP A 439 -46.31 9.28 10.54
N GLY A 440 -45.34 9.51 9.65
CA GLY A 440 -44.28 8.56 9.29
C GLY A 440 -44.76 7.49 8.31
N SER A 441 -45.93 7.67 7.68
CA SER A 441 -46.44 6.73 6.68
C SER A 441 -45.82 6.90 5.30
N GLU A 442 -45.24 8.07 5.02
CA GLU A 442 -44.59 8.41 3.76
C GLU A 442 -43.12 8.77 3.99
N LEU A 443 -42.28 8.57 2.95
CA LEU A 443 -40.83 8.75 3.07
C LEU A 443 -40.46 10.18 3.50
N GLY A 444 -41.07 11.21 2.92
CA GLY A 444 -40.75 12.61 3.21
C GLY A 444 -41.15 13.08 4.61
N ASP A 445 -41.98 12.31 5.34
CA ASP A 445 -42.41 12.68 6.70
C ASP A 445 -41.22 12.81 7.64
N THR A 446 -40.27 11.88 7.56
CA THR A 446 -39.09 11.87 8.44
C THR A 446 -38.21 13.08 8.20
N LEU A 447 -37.97 13.47 6.94
CA LEU A 447 -37.17 14.66 6.63
C LEU A 447 -37.80 15.95 7.20
N LEU A 448 -39.12 16.09 7.06
CA LEU A 448 -39.85 17.24 7.63
C LEU A 448 -39.86 17.22 9.16
N LEU A 449 -40.00 16.04 9.78
CA LEU A 449 -39.93 15.90 11.24
C LEU A 449 -38.53 16.21 11.79
N THR A 450 -37.47 15.80 11.10
CA THR A 450 -36.09 16.16 11.43
C THR A 450 -35.93 17.67 11.42
N LEU A 451 -36.40 18.34 10.36
CA LEU A 451 -36.35 19.79 10.26
C LEU A 451 -37.13 20.49 11.37
N ALA A 452 -38.36 20.02 11.66
CA ALA A 452 -39.18 20.55 12.75
C ALA A 452 -38.49 20.42 14.13
N GLY A 453 -37.69 19.37 14.33
CA GLY A 453 -36.89 19.20 15.54
C GLY A 453 -35.82 20.29 15.75
N MET A 454 -35.37 20.94 14.67
CA MET A 454 -34.35 21.99 14.70
C MET A 454 -34.92 23.40 14.92
N GLU A 455 -36.25 23.57 14.83
CA GLU A 455 -36.91 24.87 14.87
C GLU A 455 -36.52 25.70 16.10
N SER A 456 -36.47 25.07 17.29
CA SER A 456 -36.18 25.77 18.54
C SER A 456 -34.76 26.32 18.64
N ASP A 457 -33.84 25.82 17.81
CA ASP A 457 -32.47 26.31 17.72
C ASP A 457 -32.32 27.40 16.64
N ILE A 458 -33.28 27.52 15.73
CA ILE A 458 -33.23 28.47 14.60
C ILE A 458 -34.06 29.73 14.88
N VAL A 459 -35.28 29.55 15.40
CA VAL A 459 -36.24 30.64 15.56
C VAL A 459 -35.98 31.44 16.84
N GLY A 460 -35.86 32.76 16.69
CA GLY A 460 -35.83 33.70 17.82
C GLY A 460 -34.48 33.91 18.52
N HIS A 461 -33.38 33.37 17.96
CA HIS A 461 -31.99 33.61 18.40
C HIS A 461 -31.27 34.59 17.48
#